data_AF-A0A9X6JHA9-F1
#
_entry.id   AF-A0A9X6JHA9-F1
#
_cell.length_a   1.000
_cell.length_b   1.000
_cell.length_c   1.000
_cell.angle_alpha   90.00
_cell.angle_beta   90.00
_cell.angle_gamma   90.00
#
_symmetry.space_group_name_H-M   'P 1'
#
loop_
_entity.id
_entity.type
_entity.pdbx_description
1 polymer ?
#
loop_
_entity_poly.entity_id
_entity_poly.type
_entity_poly.pdbx_seq_one_letter_code
_entity_poly.pdbx_strand_id
1 'polypeptide(L)'
;MEVKDLFVETKQVIAEYKTKAENLDQEEQELQAELVAMQEEMTAILLDQENANLSERIYLKAQAKGINSKLEIVNSMLEELTEKRLALKLAYVPVFQEVLRKDRSSANEYDVTELAIRHRYELLTEVADVGKQFQKQYHAIAPEIYEVFEDPKVKEEFPRLEHSFNQEQYQPFFTWFETSVVSKNEVFSATRGNLPDHLKVPKEAK
;
A
#
# COMPACT_ATOMS: atom_id res chain seq x y z
N MET A 1 -10.09 8.45 -2.28
CA MET A 1 -9.72 8.31 -0.87
C MET A 1 -8.20 8.40 -0.81
N GLU A 2 -7.66 9.41 -0.12
CA GLU A 2 -6.22 9.46 0.10
C GLU A 2 -5.84 8.41 1.16
N VAL A 3 -4.78 7.64 0.87
CA VAL A 3 -4.27 6.63 1.80
C VAL A 3 -3.42 7.35 2.84
N LYS A 4 -3.82 7.27 4.10
CA LYS A 4 -3.03 7.73 5.26
C LYS A 4 -1.67 7.04 5.28
N ASP A 5 -0.70 7.70 5.89
CA ASP A 5 0.62 7.10 6.12
C ASP A 5 0.49 5.85 7.01
N LEU A 6 0.85 4.69 6.45
CA LEU A 6 0.67 3.39 7.12
C LEU A 6 1.82 3.03 8.06
N PHE A 7 2.95 3.74 7.99
CA PHE A 7 4.21 3.35 8.65
C PHE A 7 4.73 4.41 9.61
N VAL A 8 3.84 5.15 10.27
CA VAL A 8 4.23 6.29 11.12
C VAL A 8 5.13 5.83 12.26
N GLU A 9 4.75 4.78 12.98
CA GLU A 9 5.51 4.25 14.11
C GLU A 9 6.81 3.60 13.64
N THR A 10 6.76 2.81 12.56
CA THR A 10 7.96 2.18 12.00
C THR A 10 8.99 3.23 11.55
N LYS A 11 8.56 4.34 10.92
CA LYS A 11 9.48 5.41 10.49
C LYS A 11 10.21 6.06 11.67
N GLN A 12 9.53 6.25 12.80
CA GLN A 12 10.14 6.80 14.01
C GLN A 12 11.23 5.85 14.54
N VAL A 13 10.93 4.56 14.66
CA VAL A 13 11.90 3.56 15.13
C VAL A 13 13.08 3.40 14.15
N ILE A 14 12.84 3.49 12.84
CA ILE A 14 13.92 3.50 11.84
C ILE A 14 14.84 4.70 12.05
N ALA A 15 14.29 5.88 12.31
CA ALA A 15 15.10 7.07 12.55
C ALA A 15 15.98 6.90 13.80
N GLU A 16 15.42 6.40 14.89
CA GLU A 16 16.18 6.12 16.12
C GLU A 16 17.29 5.08 15.90
N TYR A 17 16.98 4.00 15.19
CA TYR A 17 17.97 2.97 14.84
C TYR A 17 19.11 3.57 14.00
N LYS A 18 18.79 4.40 13.00
CA LYS A 18 19.78 5.06 12.14
C LYS A 18 20.70 5.97 12.92
N THR A 19 20.18 6.79 13.82
CA THR A 19 21.02 7.66 14.68
C THR A 19 21.99 6.85 15.52
N LYS A 20 21.56 5.72 16.09
CA LYS A 20 22.46 4.84 16.85
C LYS A 20 23.48 4.11 15.98
N ALA A 21 23.10 3.72 14.77
CA ALA A 21 24.00 3.10 13.81
C ALA A 21 25.05 4.09 13.29
N GLU A 22 24.67 5.34 13.02
CA GLU A 22 25.57 6.40 12.56
C GLU A 22 26.71 6.67 13.55
N ASN A 23 26.44 6.62 14.86
CA ASN A 23 27.49 6.75 15.87
C ASN A 23 28.54 5.63 15.76
N LEU A 24 28.10 4.39 15.49
CA LEU A 24 29.02 3.25 15.27
C LEU A 24 29.76 3.36 13.94
N ASP A 25 29.12 3.95 12.92
CA ASP A 25 29.74 4.20 11.61
C ASP A 25 30.84 5.26 11.71
N GLN A 26 30.64 6.32 12.51
CA GLN A 26 31.66 7.32 12.80
C GLN A 26 32.85 6.74 13.56
N GLU A 27 32.60 5.95 14.62
CA GLU A 27 33.65 5.27 15.38
C GLU A 27 34.46 4.32 14.49
N GLU A 28 33.82 3.59 13.57
CA GLU A 28 34.51 2.74 12.59
C GLU A 28 35.39 3.56 11.63
N GLN A 29 34.89 4.70 11.13
CA GLN A 29 35.65 5.57 10.22
C GLN A 29 36.91 6.13 10.90
N GLU A 30 36.78 6.57 12.15
CA GLU A 30 37.92 7.07 12.94
C GLU A 30 38.98 5.97 13.14
N LEU A 31 38.55 4.77 13.55
CA LEU A 31 39.46 3.64 13.75
C LEU A 31 40.12 3.18 12.44
N GLN A 32 39.38 3.16 11.33
CA GLN A 32 39.95 2.83 10.02
C GLN A 32 40.99 3.87 9.57
N ALA A 33 40.73 5.17 9.82
CA ALA A 33 41.68 6.23 9.52
C ALA A 33 42.95 6.12 10.37
N GLU A 34 42.82 5.85 11.66
CA GLU A 34 43.98 5.60 12.54
C GLU A 34 44.77 4.37 12.11
N LEU A 35 44.09 3.29 11.70
CA LEU A 35 44.71 2.07 11.21
C LEU A 35 45.55 2.34 9.96
N VAL A 36 45.03 3.08 8.98
CA VAL A 36 45.76 3.48 7.78
C VAL A 36 46.98 4.32 8.14
N ALA A 37 46.81 5.35 8.98
CA ALA A 37 47.92 6.21 9.40
C ALA A 37 49.04 5.43 10.09
N MET A 38 48.69 4.46 10.96
CA MET A 38 49.67 3.60 11.62
C MET A 38 50.37 2.64 10.66
N GLN A 39 49.68 2.14 9.63
CA GLN A 39 50.30 1.32 8.59
C GLN A 39 51.29 2.12 7.74
N GLU A 40 50.96 3.37 7.43
CA GLU A 40 51.86 4.30 6.73
C GLU A 40 53.10 4.62 7.58
N GLU A 41 52.92 4.92 8.87
CA GLU A 41 54.03 5.18 9.80
C GLU A 41 54.93 3.95 9.95
N MET A 42 54.35 2.75 10.07
CA MET A 42 55.11 1.50 10.11
C MET A 42 55.90 1.27 8.82
N THR A 43 55.30 1.56 7.66
CA THR A 43 55.97 1.44 6.36
C THR A 43 57.16 2.40 6.26
N ALA A 44 57.00 3.64 6.72
CA ALA A 44 58.09 4.62 6.76
C ALA A 44 59.25 4.15 7.65
N ILE A 45 58.94 3.63 8.85
CA ILE A 45 59.96 3.08 9.77
C ILE A 45 60.74 1.93 9.13
N LEU A 46 60.07 1.06 8.38
CA LEU A 46 60.73 -0.06 7.69
C LEU A 46 61.71 0.43 6.63
N LEU A 47 61.35 1.46 5.86
CA LEU A 47 62.23 2.09 4.87
C LEU A 47 63.42 2.80 5.53
N ASP A 48 63.19 3.53 6.62
CA ASP A 48 64.25 4.26 7.34
C ASP A 48 65.26 3.31 8.00
N GLN A 49 64.85 2.10 8.39
CA GLN A 49 65.75 1.08 8.93
C GLN A 49 66.83 0.60 7.95
N GLU A 50 66.59 0.67 6.64
CA GLU A 50 67.53 0.18 5.62
C GLU A 50 68.86 0.95 5.66
N ASN A 51 68.81 2.26 5.92
CA ASN A 51 69.98 3.15 5.91
C ASN A 51 70.42 3.62 7.31
N ALA A 52 69.69 3.24 8.36
CA ALA A 52 69.95 3.67 9.74
C ALA A 52 71.21 3.05 10.38
N ASN A 53 71.89 3.82 11.22
CA ASN A 53 72.99 3.32 12.07
C ASN A 53 72.45 2.52 13.28
N LEU A 54 73.34 1.93 14.10
CA LEU A 54 72.94 1.04 15.20
C LEU A 54 72.00 1.72 16.21
N SER A 55 72.30 2.96 16.62
CA SER A 55 71.49 3.69 17.60
C SER A 55 70.12 4.06 17.03
N GLU A 56 70.07 4.51 15.77
CA GLU A 56 68.83 4.80 15.04
C GLU A 56 67.98 3.54 14.86
N ARG A 57 68.58 2.39 14.55
CA ARG A 57 67.86 1.12 14.44
C ARG A 57 67.21 0.69 15.76
N ILE A 58 67.88 0.89 16.89
CA ILE A 58 67.31 0.58 18.20
C ILE A 58 66.08 1.47 18.46
N TYR A 59 66.19 2.77 18.14
CA TYR A 59 65.08 3.72 18.26
C TYR A 59 63.89 3.35 17.36
N LEU A 60 64.13 3.11 16.07
CA LEU A 60 63.12 2.73 15.09
C LEU A 60 62.42 1.41 15.46
N LYS A 61 63.15 0.44 16.02
CA LYS A 61 62.55 -0.80 16.54
C LYS A 61 61.65 -0.56 17.75
N ALA A 62 62.00 0.37 18.64
CA ALA A 62 61.15 0.73 19.76
C ALA A 62 59.85 1.40 19.29
N GLN A 63 59.94 2.29 18.31
CA GLN A 63 58.77 2.94 17.69
C GLN A 63 57.86 1.92 16.99
N ALA A 64 58.43 1.03 16.17
CA ALA A 64 57.69 -0.06 15.51
C ALA A 64 56.95 -0.95 16.51
N LYS A 65 57.59 -1.28 17.65
CA LYS A 65 56.93 -2.05 18.72
C LYS A 65 55.76 -1.30 19.34
N GLY A 66 55.88 0.01 19.52
CA GLY A 66 54.79 0.87 19.99
C GLY A 66 53.60 0.90 19.03
N ILE A 67 53.88 1.02 17.72
CA ILE A 67 52.85 1.00 16.67
C ILE A 67 52.14 -0.36 16.61
N ASN A 68 52.88 -1.46 16.67
CA ASN A 68 52.29 -2.80 16.69
C ASN A 68 51.30 -2.98 17.85
N SER A 69 51.66 -2.53 19.05
CA SER A 69 50.74 -2.58 20.20
C SER A 69 49.47 -1.75 19.97
N LYS A 70 49.58 -0.58 19.32
CA LYS A 70 48.41 0.24 19.00
C LYS A 70 47.54 -0.41 17.91
N LEU A 71 48.15 -1.02 16.90
CA LEU A 71 47.44 -1.76 15.85
C LEU A 71 46.63 -2.93 16.42
N GLU A 72 47.18 -3.68 17.37
CA GLU A 72 46.45 -4.74 18.07
C GLU A 72 45.22 -4.19 18.80
N ILE A 73 45.35 -3.05 19.49
CA ILE A 73 44.23 -2.39 20.17
C ILE A 73 43.16 -1.94 19.17
N VAL A 74 43.54 -1.27 18.09
CA VAL A 74 42.58 -0.79 17.08
C VAL A 74 41.86 -1.95 16.39
N ASN A 75 42.56 -3.03 16.06
CA ASN A 75 41.92 -4.22 15.51
C ASN A 75 40.91 -4.84 16.50
N SER A 76 41.27 -4.93 17.78
CA SER A 76 40.33 -5.37 18.83
C SER A 76 39.09 -4.48 18.91
N MET A 77 39.26 -3.15 18.82
CA MET A 77 38.13 -2.21 18.84
C MET A 77 37.22 -2.34 17.60
N LEU A 78 37.79 -2.62 16.42
CA LEU A 78 37.02 -2.90 15.21
C LEU A 78 36.20 -4.20 15.31
N GLU A 79 36.75 -5.23 15.93
CA GLU A 79 36.02 -6.46 16.25
C GLU A 79 34.87 -6.19 17.22
N GLU A 80 35.13 -5.46 18.31
CA GLU A 80 34.10 -5.05 19.28
C GLU A 80 32.98 -4.22 18.62
N LEU A 81 33.32 -3.32 17.69
CA LEU A 81 32.33 -2.56 16.92
C LEU A 81 31.41 -3.46 16.09
N THR A 82 31.97 -4.52 15.50
CA THR A 82 31.20 -5.50 14.73
C THR A 82 30.20 -6.21 15.63
N GLU A 83 30.61 -6.58 16.84
CA GLU A 83 29.72 -7.17 17.85
C GLU A 83 28.67 -6.18 18.35
N LYS A 84 29.05 -4.93 18.64
CA LYS A 84 28.12 -3.85 19.03
C LYS A 84 27.04 -3.62 17.96
N ARG A 85 27.41 -3.62 16.68
CA ARG A 85 26.46 -3.52 15.55
C ARG A 85 25.50 -4.69 15.51
N LEU A 86 26.00 -5.92 15.69
CA LEU A 86 25.15 -7.11 15.74
C LEU A 86 24.18 -7.04 16.92
N ALA A 87 24.67 -6.68 18.10
CA ALA A 87 23.85 -6.50 19.30
C ALA A 87 22.77 -5.42 19.10
N LEU A 88 23.09 -4.29 18.47
CA LEU A 88 22.14 -3.24 18.14
C LEU A 88 21.04 -3.76 17.21
N LYS A 89 21.41 -4.49 16.14
CA LYS A 89 20.43 -5.10 15.23
C LYS A 89 19.51 -6.06 15.97
N LEU A 90 20.08 -6.98 16.77
CA LEU A 90 19.31 -7.95 17.53
C LEU A 90 18.36 -7.29 18.54
N ALA A 91 18.78 -6.21 19.20
CA ALA A 91 17.94 -5.46 20.13
C ALA A 91 16.73 -4.79 19.44
N TYR A 92 16.90 -4.33 18.19
CA TYR A 92 15.84 -3.67 17.43
C TYR A 92 14.89 -4.63 16.71
N VAL A 93 15.26 -5.91 16.50
CA VAL A 93 14.36 -6.91 15.89
C VAL A 93 12.98 -6.99 16.58
N PRO A 94 12.88 -7.20 17.90
CA PRO A 94 11.57 -7.28 18.56
C PRO A 94 10.79 -5.96 18.50
N VAL A 95 11.50 -4.82 18.56
CA VAL A 95 10.89 -3.49 18.44
C VAL A 95 10.26 -3.32 17.06
N PHE A 96 10.99 -3.67 15.99
CA PHE A 96 10.48 -3.62 14.62
C PHE A 96 9.27 -4.55 14.43
N GLN A 97 9.31 -5.76 14.98
CA GLN A 97 8.16 -6.68 14.92
C GLN A 97 6.91 -6.08 15.57
N GLU A 98 7.07 -5.40 16.71
CA GLU A 98 5.95 -4.77 17.42
C GLU A 98 5.37 -3.60 16.62
N VAL A 99 6.20 -2.66 16.16
CA VAL A 99 5.71 -1.48 15.43
C VAL A 99 5.13 -1.85 14.08
N LEU A 100 5.72 -2.82 13.36
CA LEU A 100 5.13 -3.33 12.10
C LEU A 100 3.76 -3.97 12.33
N ARG A 101 3.57 -4.66 13.47
CA ARG A 101 2.26 -5.22 13.83
C ARG A 101 1.24 -4.13 14.13
N LYS A 102 1.65 -3.06 14.84
CA LYS A 102 0.81 -1.89 15.10
C LYS A 102 0.43 -1.18 13.81
N ASP A 103 1.39 -0.88 12.96
CA ASP A 103 1.19 -0.25 11.66
C ASP A 103 0.27 -1.09 10.77
N ARG A 104 0.43 -2.43 10.75
CA ARG A 104 -0.49 -3.32 10.01
C ARG A 104 -1.94 -3.24 10.50
N SER A 105 -2.17 -2.95 11.77
CA SER A 105 -3.54 -2.82 12.30
C SER A 105 -4.26 -1.60 11.72
N SER A 106 -3.54 -0.55 11.33
CA SER A 106 -4.10 0.62 10.65
C SER A 106 -4.65 0.29 9.26
N ALA A 107 -4.15 -0.78 8.62
CA ALA A 107 -4.68 -1.23 7.33
C ALA A 107 -6.14 -1.71 7.42
N ASN A 108 -6.59 -2.15 8.61
CA ASN A 108 -7.99 -2.54 8.82
C ASN A 108 -8.96 -1.36 8.74
N GLU A 109 -8.48 -0.11 8.77
CA GLU A 109 -9.32 1.07 8.51
C GLU A 109 -9.81 1.11 7.06
N TYR A 110 -9.12 0.42 6.14
CA TYR A 110 -9.50 0.33 4.73
C TYR A 110 -10.33 -0.93 4.46
N ASP A 111 -11.60 -0.89 4.84
CA ASP A 111 -12.56 -1.97 4.54
C ASP A 111 -12.98 -1.90 3.05
N VAL A 112 -12.16 -2.52 2.19
CA VAL A 112 -12.42 -2.60 0.74
C VAL A 112 -13.70 -3.40 0.44
N THR A 113 -14.11 -4.30 1.34
CA THR A 113 -15.39 -5.02 1.20
C THR A 113 -16.56 -4.07 1.38
N GLU A 114 -16.54 -3.19 2.38
CA GLU A 114 -17.56 -2.15 2.57
C GLU A 114 -17.57 -1.15 1.40
N LEU A 115 -16.39 -0.80 0.86
CA LEU A 115 -16.29 0.02 -0.35
C LEU A 115 -16.99 -0.62 -1.55
N ALA A 116 -16.78 -1.92 -1.77
CA ALA A 116 -17.43 -2.66 -2.85
C ALA A 116 -18.95 -2.78 -2.63
N ILE A 117 -19.39 -2.99 -1.39
CA ILE A 117 -20.82 -3.00 -1.02
C ILE A 117 -21.45 -1.64 -1.35
N ARG A 118 -20.80 -0.53 -0.97
CA ARG A 118 -21.28 0.82 -1.24
C ARG A 118 -21.51 1.09 -2.72
N HIS A 119 -20.50 0.87 -3.55
CA HIS A 119 -20.65 1.14 -4.98
C HIS A 119 -21.63 0.20 -5.69
N ARG A 120 -21.75 -1.05 -5.25
CA ARG A 120 -22.80 -1.95 -5.75
C ARG A 120 -24.20 -1.46 -5.38
N TYR A 121 -24.38 -0.97 -4.15
CA TYR A 121 -25.65 -0.40 -3.70
C TYR A 121 -26.01 0.86 -4.49
N GLU A 122 -25.09 1.80 -4.61
CA GLU A 122 -25.27 3.05 -5.37
C GLU A 122 -25.66 2.75 -6.82
N LEU A 123 -24.90 1.90 -7.51
CA LEU A 123 -25.18 1.53 -8.89
C LEU A 123 -26.58 0.94 -9.07
N LEU A 124 -26.96 -0.04 -8.25
CA LEU A 124 -28.28 -0.67 -8.37
C LEU A 124 -29.41 0.29 -8.00
N THR A 125 -29.17 1.21 -7.07
CA THR A 125 -30.14 2.25 -6.67
C THR A 125 -30.36 3.24 -7.80
N GLU A 126 -29.29 3.76 -8.42
CA GLU A 126 -29.40 4.65 -9.57
C GLU A 126 -30.15 3.99 -10.73
N VAL A 127 -29.81 2.75 -11.06
CA VAL A 127 -30.51 1.99 -12.12
C VAL A 127 -31.98 1.78 -11.76
N ALA A 128 -32.28 1.44 -10.50
CA ALA A 128 -33.66 1.27 -10.01
C ALA A 128 -34.46 2.57 -10.11
N ASP A 129 -33.88 3.71 -9.76
CA ASP A 129 -34.59 4.98 -9.82
C ASP A 129 -34.89 5.41 -11.26
N VAL A 130 -33.97 5.15 -12.21
CA VAL A 130 -34.27 5.34 -13.64
C VAL A 130 -35.40 4.40 -14.09
N GLY A 131 -35.36 3.12 -13.70
CA GLY A 131 -36.42 2.15 -14.01
C GLY A 131 -37.80 2.59 -13.49
N LYS A 132 -37.88 3.08 -12.24
CA LYS A 132 -39.10 3.64 -11.65
C LYS A 132 -39.62 4.86 -12.41
N GLN A 133 -38.73 5.74 -12.86
CA GLN A 133 -39.12 6.92 -13.65
C GLN A 133 -39.72 6.52 -15.00
N PHE A 134 -39.13 5.54 -15.70
CA PHE A 134 -39.69 4.98 -16.93
C PHE A 134 -41.09 4.40 -16.70
N GLN A 135 -41.25 3.59 -15.66
CA GLN A 135 -42.57 3.02 -15.31
C GLN A 135 -43.58 4.11 -14.98
N LYS A 136 -43.20 5.11 -14.18
CA LYS A 136 -44.08 6.21 -13.82
C LYS A 136 -44.55 7.00 -15.05
N GLN A 137 -43.65 7.27 -15.99
CA GLN A 137 -43.99 7.96 -17.24
C GLN A 137 -44.87 7.09 -18.14
N TYR A 138 -44.56 5.80 -18.28
CA TYR A 138 -45.36 4.85 -19.04
C TYR A 138 -46.80 4.77 -18.50
N HIS A 139 -46.96 4.57 -17.19
CA HIS A 139 -48.28 4.48 -16.56
C HIS A 139 -49.07 5.79 -16.61
N ALA A 140 -48.40 6.94 -16.79
CA ALA A 140 -49.08 8.23 -16.92
C ALA A 140 -49.69 8.46 -18.31
N ILE A 141 -49.25 7.74 -19.34
CA ILE A 141 -49.76 7.86 -20.72
C ILE A 141 -50.50 6.59 -21.19
N ALA A 142 -50.30 5.48 -20.50
CA ALA A 142 -50.85 4.19 -20.89
C ALA A 142 -52.37 4.17 -20.94
N PRO A 143 -53.13 4.74 -19.98
CA PRO A 143 -54.60 4.74 -20.05
C PRO A 143 -55.14 5.39 -21.32
N GLU A 144 -54.62 6.56 -21.70
CA GLU A 144 -55.04 7.30 -22.88
C GLU A 144 -54.66 6.58 -24.17
N ILE A 145 -53.49 5.94 -24.20
CA ILE A 145 -53.07 5.13 -25.36
C ILE A 145 -53.93 3.87 -25.48
N TYR A 146 -54.20 3.17 -24.37
CA TYR A 146 -55.03 1.97 -24.37
C TYR A 146 -56.49 2.28 -24.74
N GLU A 147 -57.05 3.42 -24.33
CA GLU A 147 -58.38 3.86 -24.77
C GLU A 147 -58.51 3.85 -26.31
N VAL A 148 -57.49 4.37 -27.01
CA VAL A 148 -57.46 4.40 -28.48
C VAL A 148 -57.15 3.02 -29.06
N PHE A 149 -56.17 2.32 -28.49
CA PHE A 149 -55.68 1.06 -29.04
C PHE A 149 -56.67 -0.09 -28.84
N GLU A 150 -57.54 0.00 -27.83
CA GLU A 150 -58.56 -1.00 -27.54
C GLU A 150 -59.88 -0.78 -28.29
N ASP A 151 -60.06 0.34 -29.00
CA ASP A 151 -61.24 0.58 -29.83
C ASP A 151 -61.37 -0.47 -30.94
N PRO A 152 -62.52 -1.18 -31.03
CA PRO A 152 -62.73 -2.23 -32.02
C PRO A 152 -62.52 -1.78 -33.48
N LYS A 153 -62.93 -0.56 -33.85
CA LYS A 153 -62.78 -0.05 -35.22
C LYS A 153 -61.33 0.28 -35.53
N VAL A 154 -60.60 0.82 -34.55
CA VAL A 154 -59.17 1.10 -34.68
C VAL A 154 -58.38 -0.21 -34.83
N LYS A 155 -58.74 -1.26 -34.09
CA LYS A 155 -58.15 -2.60 -34.23
C LYS A 155 -58.42 -3.24 -35.58
N GLU A 156 -59.61 -3.05 -36.15
CA GLU A 156 -59.96 -3.56 -37.49
C GLU A 156 -59.11 -2.90 -38.59
N GLU A 157 -58.89 -1.59 -38.52
CA GLU A 157 -58.07 -0.87 -39.49
C GLU A 157 -56.56 -1.06 -39.27
N PHE A 158 -56.12 -1.22 -38.01
CA PHE A 158 -54.71 -1.29 -37.62
C PHE A 158 -54.42 -2.46 -36.66
N PRO A 159 -54.50 -3.72 -37.13
CA PRO A 159 -54.44 -4.92 -36.27
C PRO A 159 -53.09 -5.17 -35.59
N ARG A 160 -52.02 -4.42 -35.94
CA ARG A 160 -50.69 -4.57 -35.33
C ARG A 160 -50.43 -3.62 -34.15
N LEU A 161 -51.38 -2.71 -33.83
CA LEU A 161 -51.24 -1.74 -32.74
C LEU A 161 -51.06 -2.38 -31.36
N GLU A 162 -51.65 -3.55 -31.14
CA GLU A 162 -51.53 -4.30 -29.88
C GLU A 162 -50.07 -4.66 -29.54
N HIS A 163 -49.20 -4.81 -30.55
CA HIS A 163 -47.79 -5.13 -30.34
C HIS A 163 -46.89 -3.88 -30.21
N SER A 164 -47.39 -2.69 -30.55
CA SER A 164 -46.58 -1.47 -30.63
C SER A 164 -46.49 -0.68 -29.33
N PHE A 165 -47.29 -1.02 -28.32
CA PHE A 165 -47.25 -0.36 -27.02
C PHE A 165 -47.29 -1.37 -25.88
N ASN A 166 -46.11 -1.81 -25.45
CA ASN A 166 -45.94 -2.77 -24.36
C ASN A 166 -44.91 -2.28 -23.36
N GLN A 167 -45.20 -2.41 -22.07
CA GLN A 167 -44.33 -1.92 -20.98
C GLN A 167 -42.88 -2.40 -21.09
N GLU A 168 -42.66 -3.64 -21.54
CA GLU A 168 -41.31 -4.22 -21.68
C GLU A 168 -40.42 -3.50 -22.70
N GLN A 169 -41.02 -2.76 -23.63
CA GLN A 169 -40.31 -1.94 -24.63
C GLN A 169 -39.84 -0.60 -24.05
N TYR A 170 -40.38 -0.19 -22.91
CA TYR A 170 -40.13 1.11 -22.27
C TYR A 170 -39.41 0.92 -20.92
N GLN A 171 -38.25 0.27 -20.98
CA GLN A 171 -37.34 0.13 -19.84
C GLN A 171 -35.91 0.56 -20.23
N PRO A 172 -35.05 0.92 -19.27
CA PRO A 172 -33.67 1.25 -19.53
C PRO A 172 -32.95 0.12 -20.27
N PHE A 173 -32.25 0.47 -21.34
CA PHE A 173 -31.47 -0.49 -22.11
C PHE A 173 -30.24 -0.93 -21.32
N PHE A 174 -30.00 -2.24 -21.26
CA PHE A 174 -28.83 -2.80 -20.64
C PHE A 174 -28.29 -3.97 -21.46
N THR A 175 -27.00 -3.89 -21.82
CA THR A 175 -26.26 -4.99 -22.42
C THR A 175 -25.21 -5.48 -21.43
N TRP A 176 -25.20 -6.78 -21.21
CA TRP A 176 -24.19 -7.40 -20.34
C TRP A 176 -22.82 -7.36 -21.03
N PHE A 177 -21.82 -6.80 -20.35
CA PHE A 177 -20.42 -6.95 -20.70
C PHE A 177 -19.76 -7.96 -19.75
N GLU A 178 -18.71 -8.65 -20.20
CA GLU A 178 -17.95 -9.78 -19.61
C GLU A 178 -18.11 -10.06 -18.08
N THR A 179 -17.00 -10.22 -17.35
CA THR A 179 -16.99 -10.57 -15.92
C THR A 179 -17.33 -9.34 -15.10
N SER A 180 -18.39 -9.41 -14.28
CA SER A 180 -18.86 -8.28 -13.45
C SER A 180 -18.89 -8.65 -11.97
N VAL A 181 -18.73 -7.63 -11.12
CA VAL A 181 -18.83 -7.73 -9.64
C VAL A 181 -20.29 -7.77 -9.19
N VAL A 182 -21.23 -7.46 -10.09
CA VAL A 182 -22.68 -7.49 -9.84
C VAL A 182 -23.31 -8.64 -10.63
N SER A 183 -24.40 -9.22 -10.13
CA SER A 183 -25.11 -10.26 -10.85
C SER A 183 -25.98 -9.67 -11.97
N LYS A 184 -26.00 -10.33 -13.13
CA LYS A 184 -26.83 -9.97 -14.29
C LYS A 184 -28.31 -9.82 -13.93
N ASN A 185 -28.81 -10.73 -13.09
CA ASN A 185 -30.22 -10.71 -12.67
C ASN A 185 -30.54 -9.51 -11.77
N GLU A 186 -29.59 -9.05 -10.96
CA GLU A 186 -29.79 -7.90 -10.08
C GLU A 186 -29.91 -6.61 -10.89
N VAL A 187 -29.07 -6.46 -11.92
CA VAL A 187 -29.13 -5.30 -12.81
C VAL A 187 -30.44 -5.28 -13.62
N PHE A 188 -30.87 -6.43 -14.16
CA PHE A 188 -32.18 -6.49 -14.84
C PHE A 188 -33.38 -6.28 -13.91
N SER A 189 -33.28 -6.69 -12.64
CA SER A 189 -34.31 -6.37 -11.65
C SER A 189 -34.35 -4.86 -11.40
N ALA A 190 -33.17 -4.23 -11.29
CA ALA A 190 -33.05 -2.80 -11.13
C ALA A 190 -33.56 -2.02 -12.36
N THR A 191 -33.36 -2.47 -13.60
CA THR A 191 -33.94 -1.77 -14.77
C THR A 191 -35.48 -1.74 -14.72
N ARG A 192 -36.10 -2.67 -13.97
CA ARG A 192 -37.55 -2.69 -13.69
C ARG A 192 -37.94 -1.94 -12.41
N GLY A 193 -37.04 -1.17 -11.83
CA GLY A 193 -37.29 -0.37 -10.64
C GLY A 193 -37.18 -1.10 -9.30
N ASN A 194 -36.73 -2.35 -9.29
CA ASN A 194 -36.68 -3.19 -8.08
C ASN A 194 -35.26 -3.34 -7.55
N LEU A 195 -35.07 -3.19 -6.24
CA LEU A 195 -33.82 -3.53 -5.58
C LEU A 195 -33.84 -4.99 -5.10
N PRO A 196 -32.74 -5.75 -5.22
CA PRO A 196 -32.67 -7.11 -4.68
C PRO A 196 -32.79 -7.14 -3.15
N ASP A 197 -33.54 -8.10 -2.61
CA ASP A 197 -33.81 -8.21 -1.16
C ASP A 197 -32.55 -8.47 -0.32
N HIS A 198 -31.54 -9.14 -0.88
CA HIS A 198 -30.26 -9.41 -0.23
C HIS A 198 -29.22 -8.32 -0.45
N LEU A 199 -29.59 -7.20 -1.08
CA LEU A 199 -28.68 -6.07 -1.30
C LEU A 199 -28.35 -5.41 0.05
N LYS A 200 -27.09 -5.56 0.48
CA LYS A 200 -26.62 -5.01 1.74
C LYS A 200 -26.56 -3.47 1.65
N VAL A 201 -27.28 -2.80 2.53
CA VAL A 201 -27.20 -1.34 2.70
C VAL A 201 -25.83 -0.98 3.31
N PRO A 202 -25.10 -0.02 2.74
CA PRO A 202 -23.81 0.41 3.27
C PRO A 202 -23.95 0.96 4.69
N LYS A 203 -22.92 0.78 5.53
CA LYS A 203 -22.91 1.26 6.92
C LYS A 203 -23.17 2.76 7.05
N GLU A 204 -22.74 3.55 6.07
CA GLU A 204 -22.91 5.01 6.02
C GLU A 204 -24.31 5.45 5.54
N ALA A 205 -25.09 4.54 4.94
CA ALA A 205 -26.44 4.80 4.44
C ALA A 205 -27.54 4.37 5.44
N LYS A 206 -27.15 4.02 6.67
CA LYS A 206 -28.05 3.71 7.79
C LYS A 206 -28.23 4.90 8.72
#